data_AF-A0AAD9BIB0-F1
#
_entry.id   AF-A0AAD9BIB0-F1
#
_cell.length_a   1.000
_cell.length_b   1.000
_cell.length_c   1.000
_cell.angle_alpha   90.00
_cell.angle_beta   90.00
_cell.angle_gamma   90.00
#
_symmetry.space_group_name_H-M   'P 1'
#
loop_
_entity.id
_entity.type
_entity.pdbx_description
1 polymer ?
#
loop_
_entity_poly.entity_id
_entity_poly.type
_entity_poly.pdbx_seq_one_letter_code
_entity_poly.pdbx_strand_id
1 'polypeptide(L)'
;YFKVFREPKLKGIVTRLYSQHGYYLQMQPDGTMDSTRDESSAFSQFNLIPVGLRIVAIQGAKTGLYLAMNSEGYVYTSGKPNYKRSGFGL
;
A
#
# COMPACT_ATOMS: atom_id res chain seq x y z
N TYR A 1 1.51 -6.06 31.73
CA TYR A 1 1.21 -4.66 31.39
C TYR A 1 1.51 -4.44 29.91
N PHE A 2 0.51 -4.56 29.02
CA PHE A 2 0.72 -4.31 27.59
C PHE A 2 0.31 -2.88 27.26
N LYS A 3 1.28 -2.09 26.80
CA LYS A 3 1.07 -0.73 26.35
C LYS A 3 0.33 -0.83 25.01
N VAL A 4 -0.95 -0.50 25.00
CA VAL A 4 -1.70 -0.27 23.76
C VAL A 4 -1.05 0.93 23.09
N PHE A 5 -0.19 0.69 22.11
CA PHE A 5 0.20 1.75 21.19
C PHE A 5 -1.06 2.12 20.42
N ARG A 6 -1.72 3.21 20.83
CA ARG A 6 -2.61 3.94 19.92
C ARG A 6 -1.77 4.23 18.69
N GLU A 7 -2.09 3.56 17.59
CA GLU A 7 -1.41 3.66 16.31
C GLU A 7 -1.20 5.15 16.02
N PRO A 8 0.05 5.67 16.07
CA PRO A 8 0.31 6.97 15.52
C PRO A 8 -0.21 6.90 14.10
N LYS A 9 -1.03 7.86 13.66
CA LYS A 9 -1.24 8.07 12.23
C LYS A 9 0.13 8.45 11.68
N LEU A 10 0.95 7.44 11.37
CA LEU A 10 2.29 7.63 10.88
C LEU A 10 2.12 8.39 9.57
N LYS A 11 2.76 9.57 9.49
CA LYS A 11 2.69 10.42 8.32
C LYS A 11 3.45 9.71 7.21
N GLY A 12 2.73 8.91 6.42
CA GLY A 12 3.25 8.33 5.21
C GLY A 12 3.58 9.40 4.18
N ILE A 13 4.35 9.04 3.17
CA ILE A 13 4.59 9.88 2.00
C ILE A 13 3.59 9.50 0.90
N VAL A 14 3.17 10.50 0.13
CA VAL A 14 2.49 10.26 -1.15
C VAL A 14 3.59 10.16 -2.22
N THR A 15 3.66 9.05 -2.93
CA THR A 15 4.64 8.84 -4.00
C THR A 15 4.08 7.97 -5.11
N ARG A 16 4.80 7.86 -6.23
CA ARG A 16 4.53 6.93 -7.32
C ARG A 16 5.58 5.82 -7.30
N LEU A 17 5.18 4.60 -7.64
CA LEU A 17 6.09 3.46 -7.75
C LEU A 17 6.41 3.23 -9.23
N TYR A 18 7.59 3.65 -9.65
CA TYR A 18 8.07 3.50 -11.03
C TYR A 18 8.88 2.21 -11.17
N SER A 19 8.47 1.34 -12.09
CA SER A 19 9.18 0.13 -12.47
C SER A 19 10.32 0.47 -13.42
N GLN A 20 11.44 -0.23 -13.28
CA GLN A 20 12.55 -0.18 -14.23
C GLN A 20 12.14 -0.61 -15.66
N HIS A 21 10.98 -1.26 -15.83
CA HIS A 21 10.41 -1.60 -17.14
C HIS A 21 9.75 -0.40 -17.84
N GLY A 22 9.76 0.80 -17.23
CA GLY A 22 9.27 2.03 -17.87
C GLY A 22 7.80 2.37 -17.61
N TYR A 23 7.23 1.89 -16.50
CA TYR A 23 5.82 2.09 -16.15
C TYR A 23 5.64 2.44 -14.68
N TYR A 24 4.64 3.25 -14.38
CA TYR A 24 4.13 3.42 -13.03
C TYR A 24 3.14 2.31 -12.70
N LEU A 25 3.22 1.78 -11.48
CA LEU A 25 2.12 1.01 -10.90
C LEU A 25 0.90 1.92 -10.76
N GLN A 26 -0.30 1.42 -11.03
CA GLN A 26 -1.54 2.15 -10.76
C GLN A 26 -2.63 1.23 -10.20
N MET A 27 -3.53 1.81 -9.41
CA MET A 27 -4.68 1.12 -8.82
C MET A 27 -5.97 1.79 -9.27
N GLN A 28 -6.76 1.07 -10.06
CA GLN A 28 -8.03 1.54 -10.60
C GLN A 28 -9.11 1.63 -9.52
N PRO A 29 -10.19 2.42 -9.73
CA PRO A 29 -11.30 2.55 -8.78
C PRO A 29 -11.96 1.24 -8.34
N ASP A 30 -11.95 0.23 -9.22
CA ASP A 30 -12.50 -1.11 -8.96
C ASP A 30 -11.54 -2.01 -8.16
N GLY A 31 -10.33 -1.54 -7.85
CA GLY A 31 -9.28 -2.30 -7.18
C GLY A 31 -8.37 -3.09 -8.13
N THR A 32 -8.58 -3.03 -9.45
CA THR A 32 -7.68 -3.65 -10.41
C THR A 32 -6.30 -2.99 -10.36
N MET A 33 -5.26 -3.81 -10.34
CA MET A 33 -3.86 -3.36 -10.38
C MET A 33 -3.30 -3.54 -11.78
N ASP A 34 -2.76 -2.48 -12.36
CA ASP A 34 -2.11 -2.51 -13.67
C ASP A 34 -0.97 -1.48 -13.74
N SER A 35 -0.50 -1.19 -14.95
CA SER A 35 0.66 -0.33 -15.20
C SER A 35 0.33 0.74 -16.23
N THR A 36 0.83 1.95 -16.03
CA THR A 36 0.63 3.08 -16.94
C THR A 36 1.92 3.82 -17.25
N ARG A 37 1.97 4.44 -18.43
CA ARG A 37 3.00 5.44 -18.79
C ARG A 37 2.50 6.88 -18.59
N ASP A 38 1.23 7.05 -18.28
CA ASP A 38 0.65 8.37 -18.01
C ASP A 38 1.13 8.88 -16.65
N GLU A 39 2.10 9.80 -16.68
CA GLU A 39 2.65 10.45 -15.50
C GLU A 39 1.62 11.33 -14.76
N SER A 40 0.53 11.71 -15.45
CA SER A 40 -0.55 12.51 -14.88
C SER A 40 -1.63 11.67 -14.19
N SER A 41 -1.61 10.34 -14.38
CA SER A 41 -2.60 9.44 -13.79
C SER A 41 -2.63 9.58 -12.27
N ALA A 42 -3.77 10.03 -11.76
CA ALA A 42 -3.97 10.19 -10.33
C ALA A 42 -4.05 8.84 -9.59
N PHE A 43 -4.30 7.76 -10.31
CA PHE A 43 -4.36 6.38 -9.80
C PHE A 43 -2.98 5.74 -9.61
N SER A 44 -1.91 6.40 -10.08
CA SER A 44 -0.52 6.00 -9.82
C SER A 44 0.03 6.51 -8.49
N GLN A 45 -0.75 7.29 -7.73
CA GLN A 45 -0.35 7.84 -6.43
C GLN A 45 -0.68 6.87 -5.30
N PHE A 46 0.31 6.58 -4.46
CA PHE A 46 0.19 5.70 -3.30
C PHE A 46 0.64 6.41 -2.02
N ASN A 47 -0.05 6.11 -0.93
CA ASN A 47 0.44 6.40 0.42
C ASN A 47 1.37 5.25 0.83
N LEU A 48 2.64 5.55 1.08
CA LEU A 48 3.57 4.65 1.75
C LEU A 48 3.54 4.97 3.23
N ILE A 49 2.82 4.14 3.98
CA ILE A 49 2.62 4.32 5.42
C ILE A 49 3.64 3.43 6.11
N PRO A 50 4.62 3.98 6.84
CA PRO A 50 5.52 3.14 7.61
C PRO A 50 4.70 2.44 8.68
N VAL A 51 4.88 1.14 8.83
CA VAL A 51 4.20 0.33 9.84
C VAL A 51 5.20 -0.49 10.66
N GLY A 52 6.50 -0.28 10.41
CA GLY A 52 7.63 -0.88 11.10
C GLY A 52 8.97 -0.44 10.55
N LEU A 53 10.05 -0.90 11.18
CA LEU A 53 11.40 -0.66 10.68
C LEU A 53 11.54 -1.30 9.29
N ARG A 54 11.63 -0.46 8.25
CA ARG A 54 11.69 -0.87 6.84
C ARG A 54 10.45 -1.63 6.34
N ILE A 55 9.33 -1.53 7.05
CA ILE A 55 8.06 -2.16 6.66
C ILE A 55 7.06 -1.05 6.36
N VAL A 56 6.43 -1.13 5.19
CA VAL A 56 5.41 -0.18 4.74
C VAL A 56 4.12 -0.90 4.37
N ALA A 57 2.99 -0.26 4.65
CA ALA A 57 1.75 -0.52 3.96
C ALA A 57 1.68 0.37 2.71
N ILE A 58 1.24 -0.21 1.59
CA ILE A 58 1.05 0.53 0.33
C ILE A 58 -0.45 0.65 0.11
N GLN A 59 -0.95 1.88 0.10
CA GLN A 59 -2.37 2.19 -0.06
C GLN A 59 -2.57 3.08 -1.29
N GLY A 60 -3.54 2.77 -2.15
CA GLY A 60 -3.92 3.67 -3.25
C GLY A 60 -4.45 4.99 -2.71
N ALA A 61 -3.87 6.12 -3.11
CA ALA A 61 -4.22 7.43 -2.56
C ALA A 61 -5.67 7.86 -2.91
N LYS A 62 -6.19 7.36 -4.04
CA LYS A 62 -7.56 7.65 -4.49
C LYS A 62 -8.60 6.65 -4.00
N THR A 63 -8.24 5.37 -3.92
CA THR A 63 -9.17 4.29 -3.58
C THR A 63 -9.23 4.00 -2.08
N GLY A 64 -8.15 4.30 -1.34
CA GLY A 64 -8.00 3.91 0.05
C GLY A 64 -7.78 2.40 0.25
N LEU A 65 -7.71 1.61 -0.82
CA LEU A 65 -7.44 0.17 -0.77
C LEU A 65 -5.95 -0.09 -0.59
N TYR A 66 -5.63 -1.20 0.07
CA TYR A 66 -4.27 -1.64 0.35
C TYR A 66 -3.83 -2.73 -0.62
N LEU A 67 -2.59 -2.66 -1.08
CA LEU A 67 -1.94 -3.82 -1.68
C LEU A 67 -1.66 -4.88 -0.62
N ALA A 68 -2.02 -6.12 -0.93
CA ALA A 68 -1.77 -7.28 -0.11
C ALA A 68 -1.32 -8.46 -0.98
N MET A 69 -0.64 -9.42 -0.37
CA MET A 69 -0.23 -10.66 -1.02
C MET A 69 -0.67 -11.82 -0.12
N ASN A 70 -1.22 -12.88 -0.69
CA ASN A 70 -1.59 -14.08 0.05
C ASN A 70 -0.40 -15.06 0.11
N SER A 71 -0.56 -16.19 0.81
CA SER A 71 0.49 -17.20 0.98
C SER A 71 0.88 -17.93 -0.32
N GLU A 72 0.06 -17.82 -1.35
CA GLU A 72 0.30 -18.42 -2.67
C GLU A 72 1.05 -17.45 -3.62
N GLY A 73 1.35 -16.24 -3.16
CA GLY A 73 2.05 -15.23 -3.95
C GLY A 73 1.14 -14.35 -4.82
N TYR A 74 -0.18 -14.53 -4.76
CA TYR A 74 -1.12 -13.68 -5.47
C TYR A 74 -1.25 -12.33 -4.79
N VAL A 75 -1.07 -11.27 -5.58
CA VAL A 75 -1.31 -9.89 -5.16
C VAL A 75 -2.78 -9.55 -5.37
N TYR A 76 -3.39 -8.91 -4.37
CA TYR A 76 -4.77 -8.47 -4.40
C TYR A 76 -4.94 -7.15 -3.64
N THR A 77 -6.08 -6.50 -3.84
CA THR A 77 -6.44 -5.31 -3.07
C THR A 77 -7.33 -5.64 -1.88
N SER A 78 -7.05 -5.03 -0.74
CA SER A 78 -7.79 -5.23 0.51
C SER A 78 -8.33 -3.90 1.04
N GLY A 79 -9.57 -3.91 1.54
CA GLY A 79 -10.14 -2.77 2.28
C GLY A 79 -9.54 -2.58 3.67
N LYS A 80 -8.72 -3.52 4.16
CA LYS A 80 -8.08 -3.45 5.48
C LYS A 80 -6.58 -3.74 5.39
N PRO A 81 -5.75 -3.07 6.20
CA PRO A 81 -4.35 -3.42 6.32
C PRO A 81 -4.18 -4.81 6.96
N ASN A 82 -3.41 -5.70 6.31
CA ASN A 82 -3.20 -7.06 6.79
C ASN A 82 -2.03 -7.22 7.78
N TYR A 83 -1.17 -6.21 7.93
CA TYR A 83 -0.03 -6.27 8.87
C TYR A 83 -0.48 -6.50 10.33
N LYS A 84 -1.68 -6.06 10.70
CA LYS A 84 -2.26 -6.27 12.05
C LYS A 84 -2.60 -7.72 12.39
N ARG A 85 -2.81 -8.60 11.39
CA ARG A 85 -3.17 -10.01 11.61
C ARG A 85 -1.96 -10.94 11.64
N SER A 86 -0.84 -10.47 11.13
CA SER A 86 0.32 -11.31 10.84
C SER A 86 1.18 -11.68 12.05
N GLY A 87 0.81 -11.29 13.27
CA GLY A 87 1.61 -11.59 14.47
C GLY A 87 2.98 -10.89 14.51
N PHE A 88 3.35 -10.14 13.46
CA PHE A 88 4.37 -9.10 13.50
C PHE A 88 3.84 -7.92 14.35
N GLY A 89 3.67 -8.18 15.64
CA GLY A 89 3.60 -7.12 16.63
C GLY A 89 4.95 -6.41 16.62
N LEU A 90 4.92 -5.11 16.35
CA LEU A 90 5.92 -4.20 16.89
C LEU A 90 5.49 -3.80 18.30
#